data_AF-A0A1B8ALJ4-F1
#
_entry.id   AF-A0A1B8ALJ4-F1
#
_cell.length_a   1.000
_cell.length_b   1.000
_cell.length_c   1.000
_cell.angle_alpha   90.00
_cell.angle_beta   90.00
_cell.angle_gamma   90.00
#
_symmetry.space_group_name_H-M   'P 1'
#
loop_
_entity.id
_entity.type
_entity.pdbx_description
1 polymer ?
#
loop_
_entity_poly.entity_id
_entity_poly.type
_entity_poly.pdbx_seq_one_letter_code
_entity_poly.pdbx_strand_id
1 'polypeptide(L)'
;MFNRIKDKFSTKKSSTDMKSDMNMGNSNTTPRHGYTNPFLNTPDEAPPAYESTTKPSNLDIPRRGASPAPSLSSVTSAEDKYAFLSTFDTVFIIDDSGSMAGRSWREVREALSAIAPICTSHDPDGIDVYFLNHRSSAVGSGTQAPGGYYNIRDAKQVEHLFKSVRPCGSTPTGARLHSILKPYVSHIARRAENIDSTKPVNIIMITDGCPTDDPESIIVHHARKLDQIEAPPHQVGIQFFQVGNELGATKALRELDDDLAEQGIRDMVDTATWNSTTLNNSQTLSAEGILKVVLGAVVRRLDRRATRGSPQGRGY
;
A
#
# COMPACT_ATOMS: atom_id res chain seq x y z
N MET A 1 42.68 -47.96 10.38
CA MET A 1 43.41 -46.72 10.04
C MET A 1 42.75 -45.59 10.82
N PHE A 2 43.15 -45.35 12.07
CA PHE A 2 44.14 -44.35 12.53
C PHE A 2 43.72 -42.87 12.36
N ASN A 3 43.48 -42.24 13.52
CA ASN A 3 43.65 -40.83 13.96
C ASN A 3 42.84 -39.72 13.24
N ARG A 4 42.05 -38.85 13.90
CA ARG A 4 42.23 -37.96 15.09
C ARG A 4 43.28 -36.87 14.85
N ILE A 5 42.85 -35.61 14.73
CA ILE A 5 43.56 -34.41 15.19
C ILE A 5 42.52 -33.33 15.58
N LYS A 6 42.61 -32.92 16.84
CA LYS A 6 42.08 -31.68 17.44
C LYS A 6 43.20 -30.62 17.41
N ASP A 7 42.82 -29.39 17.77
CA ASP A 7 43.64 -28.27 18.30
C ASP A 7 43.83 -27.10 17.32
N LYS A 8 43.85 -25.80 17.67
CA LYS A 8 43.61 -25.02 18.92
C LYS A 8 43.86 -23.52 18.56
N PHE A 9 43.15 -22.58 19.23
CA PHE A 9 43.58 -21.23 19.69
C PHE A 9 44.08 -20.20 18.62
N SER A 10 44.07 -18.87 18.79
CA SER A 10 43.87 -17.95 19.91
C SER A 10 43.50 -16.54 19.40
N THR A 11 42.76 -15.82 20.23
CA THR A 11 42.55 -14.37 20.32
C THR A 11 43.84 -13.53 20.26
N LYS A 12 43.78 -12.31 19.70
CA LYS A 12 44.62 -11.19 20.15
C LYS A 12 43.93 -9.83 19.96
N LYS A 13 43.63 -9.18 21.09
CA LYS A 13 43.52 -7.73 21.25
C LYS A 13 44.92 -7.11 21.08
N SER A 14 44.98 -5.89 20.58
CA SER A 14 46.11 -4.98 20.82
C SER A 14 45.58 -3.57 21.03
N SER A 15 45.82 -3.06 22.24
CA SER A 15 45.75 -1.66 22.65
C SER A 15 47.17 -1.21 22.96
N THR A 16 47.56 -0.01 22.55
CA THR A 16 48.71 0.69 23.16
C THR A 16 48.45 2.19 23.21
N ASP A 17 48.51 2.71 24.42
CA ASP A 17 48.55 4.11 24.84
C ASP A 17 49.89 4.80 24.54
N MET A 18 49.87 6.14 24.43
CA MET A 18 50.76 7.11 25.11
C MET A 18 50.04 8.49 25.10
N LYS A 19 49.62 9.07 26.24
CA LYS A 19 50.34 10.00 27.18
C LYS A 19 50.98 11.22 26.49
N SER A 20 50.91 12.47 26.95
CA SER A 20 50.50 13.09 28.23
C SER A 20 50.42 14.64 28.09
N ASP A 21 49.93 15.28 29.17
CA ASP A 21 50.18 16.65 29.67
C ASP A 21 49.10 17.71 29.40
N MET A 22 48.22 18.00 30.38
CA MET A 22 48.39 18.85 31.58
C MET A 22 48.44 20.35 31.24
N ASN A 23 47.41 21.13 31.60
CA ASN A 23 47.48 22.08 32.71
C ASN A 23 46.13 22.75 33.03
N MET A 24 45.96 23.07 34.31
CA MET A 24 44.85 23.72 35.02
C MET A 24 44.55 25.16 34.59
N GLY A 25 43.33 25.62 34.90
CA GLY A 25 43.00 27.05 34.99
C GLY A 25 41.56 27.32 35.44
N ASN A 26 41.33 27.29 36.75
CA ASN A 26 40.10 27.71 37.43
C ASN A 26 40.08 29.25 37.61
N SER A 27 38.96 29.91 37.34
CA SER A 27 38.52 31.10 38.09
C SER A 27 37.10 31.55 37.73
N ASN A 28 36.24 31.58 38.75
CA ASN A 28 35.03 32.38 38.85
C ASN A 28 35.29 33.86 38.55
N THR A 29 34.32 34.57 37.97
CA THR A 29 33.84 35.88 38.44
C THR A 29 32.62 36.35 37.64
N THR A 30 31.56 36.72 38.37
CA THR A 30 30.43 37.53 37.93
C THR A 30 30.86 38.99 37.71
N PRO A 31 30.09 39.74 36.90
CA PRO A 31 29.58 41.00 37.43
C PRO A 31 28.08 41.23 37.14
N ARG A 32 27.44 41.89 38.12
CA ARG A 32 26.09 42.47 38.13
C ARG A 32 26.06 43.79 37.34
N HIS A 33 25.02 43.99 36.54
CA HIS A 33 24.29 45.25 36.23
C HIS A 33 23.16 44.85 35.26
N GLY A 34 21.89 45.24 35.32
CA GLY A 34 21.16 46.24 36.09
C GLY A 34 20.13 46.90 35.16
N TYR A 35 18.83 46.57 35.33
CA TYR A 35 17.61 47.29 34.85
C TYR A 35 17.38 47.30 33.31
N THR A 36 16.20 47.12 32.70
CA THR A 36 14.78 47.34 33.05
C THR A 36 13.88 46.50 32.12
N ASN A 37 12.89 45.77 32.66
CA ASN A 37 11.77 45.19 31.89
C ASN A 37 10.55 46.15 31.98
N PRO A 38 9.97 46.63 30.86
CA PRO A 38 9.01 47.74 30.90
C PRO A 38 7.54 47.35 30.74
N PHE A 39 7.07 46.18 31.19
CA PHE A 39 5.62 45.87 31.16
C PHE A 39 5.18 44.95 32.31
N LEU A 40 5.04 45.53 33.50
CA LEU A 40 4.28 44.95 34.61
C LEU A 40 3.57 46.11 35.31
N ASN A 41 2.33 46.37 34.88
CA ASN A 41 1.35 47.15 35.61
C ASN A 41 -0.02 46.55 35.28
N THR A 42 -0.49 45.66 36.15
CA THR A 42 -1.88 45.24 36.27
C THR A 42 -2.55 46.08 37.36
N PRO A 43 -3.64 46.78 37.06
CA PRO A 43 -4.71 47.00 38.02
C PRO A 43 -5.74 45.89 37.88
N ASP A 44 -6.06 45.32 39.04
CA ASP A 44 -7.09 44.34 39.33
C ASP A 44 -8.48 44.97 39.12
N GLU A 45 -9.17 44.62 38.03
CA GLU A 45 -10.60 44.89 37.88
C GLU A 45 -11.26 43.78 37.04
N ALA A 46 -12.14 43.01 37.68
CA ALA A 46 -12.91 41.96 37.02
C ALA A 46 -13.88 42.59 36.00
N PRO A 47 -13.96 42.09 34.75
CA PRO A 47 -14.91 42.62 33.78
C PRO A 47 -16.36 42.30 34.21
N PRO A 48 -17.33 43.19 33.91
CA PRO A 48 -18.71 43.04 34.34
C PRO A 48 -19.37 41.81 33.72
N ALA A 49 -20.28 41.18 34.46
CA ALA A 49 -21.12 40.09 33.98
C ALA A 49 -21.99 40.56 32.81
N TYR A 50 -21.82 39.95 31.64
CA TYR A 50 -22.64 40.24 30.47
C TYR A 50 -23.94 39.43 30.57
N GLU A 51 -25.07 40.14 30.65
CA GLU A 51 -26.41 39.57 30.54
C GLU A 51 -26.69 39.06 29.11
N SER A 52 -27.26 37.86 29.03
CA SER A 52 -27.71 37.23 27.79
C SER A 52 -28.86 38.01 27.16
N THR A 53 -28.56 38.83 26.17
CA THR A 53 -29.57 39.38 25.25
C THR A 53 -29.62 38.54 23.98
N THR A 54 -30.65 37.71 23.89
CA THR A 54 -31.06 36.95 22.71
C THR A 54 -31.62 37.90 21.64
N LYS A 55 -31.06 37.84 20.41
CA LYS A 55 -31.78 38.02 19.13
C LYS A 55 -30.93 37.48 17.96
N PRO A 56 -31.54 36.82 16.96
CA PRO A 56 -30.83 35.98 16.00
C PRO A 56 -30.32 36.80 14.82
N SER A 57 -29.01 36.79 14.58
CA SER A 57 -28.44 37.14 13.29
C SER A 57 -28.27 35.86 12.47
N ASN A 58 -29.17 35.65 11.51
CA ASN A 58 -28.98 34.72 10.41
C ASN A 58 -27.77 35.19 9.58
N LEU A 59 -26.61 34.64 9.88
CA LEU A 59 -25.49 34.59 8.94
C LEU A 59 -25.24 33.11 8.67
N ASP A 60 -25.87 32.62 7.60
CA ASP A 60 -25.60 31.32 7.01
C ASP A 60 -24.15 31.27 6.52
N ILE A 61 -23.24 30.92 7.43
CA ILE A 61 -21.94 30.39 7.05
C ILE A 61 -22.21 28.93 6.66
N PRO A 62 -22.07 28.53 5.39
CA PRO A 62 -22.19 27.13 5.03
C PRO A 62 -21.05 26.39 5.72
N ARG A 63 -21.36 25.71 6.83
CA ARG A 63 -20.54 24.60 7.31
C ARG A 63 -20.40 23.66 6.12
N ARG A 64 -19.20 23.60 5.55
CA ARG A 64 -18.84 22.60 4.55
C ARG A 64 -19.01 21.25 5.22
N GLY A 65 -20.20 20.66 5.08
CA GLY A 65 -20.45 19.29 5.51
C GLY A 65 -19.39 18.42 4.85
N ALA A 66 -18.89 17.42 5.58
CA ALA A 66 -18.06 16.39 4.99
C ALA A 66 -18.78 15.91 3.72
N SER A 67 -18.15 16.11 2.56
CA SER A 67 -18.73 15.68 1.29
C SER A 67 -19.04 14.19 1.41
N PRO A 68 -20.26 13.74 1.07
CA PRO A 68 -20.58 12.32 1.09
C PRO A 68 -19.60 11.63 0.17
N ALA A 69 -18.80 10.75 0.76
CA ALA A 69 -17.70 10.16 0.06
C ALA A 69 -18.18 8.96 -0.75
N PRO A 70 -17.56 8.71 -1.91
CA PRO A 70 -18.33 8.10 -2.96
C PRO A 70 -18.38 6.57 -2.83
N SER A 71 -19.59 6.01 -2.85
CA SER A 71 -19.88 4.58 -3.07
C SER A 71 -19.74 4.23 -4.55
N LEU A 72 -19.58 2.95 -4.91
CA LEU A 72 -19.54 2.56 -6.33
C LEU A 72 -20.79 3.01 -7.08
N SER A 73 -21.97 2.95 -6.46
CA SER A 73 -23.22 3.50 -7.00
C SER A 73 -23.23 5.03 -7.20
N SER A 74 -22.27 5.74 -6.61
CA SER A 74 -22.08 7.19 -6.78
C SER A 74 -20.88 7.55 -7.66
N VAL A 75 -19.90 6.65 -7.85
CA VAL A 75 -18.77 6.85 -8.77
C VAL A 75 -19.06 6.27 -10.14
N THR A 76 -19.69 5.09 -10.21
CA THR A 76 -20.09 4.42 -11.45
C THR A 76 -21.53 4.72 -11.78
N SER A 77 -21.77 5.02 -13.05
CA SER A 77 -23.12 5.12 -13.60
C SER A 77 -23.35 3.96 -14.57
N ALA A 78 -24.60 3.77 -15.01
CA ALA A 78 -24.90 2.87 -16.11
C ALA A 78 -24.16 3.25 -17.41
N GLU A 79 -23.68 4.49 -17.52
CA GLU A 79 -22.96 5.04 -18.67
C GLU A 79 -21.44 4.82 -18.58
N ASP A 80 -20.87 4.83 -17.37
CA ASP A 80 -19.45 4.55 -17.13
C ASP A 80 -19.24 3.62 -15.92
N LYS A 81 -19.20 2.32 -16.23
CA LYS A 81 -18.92 1.24 -15.27
C LYS A 81 -17.48 1.22 -14.76
N TYR A 82 -16.58 2.07 -15.27
CA TYR A 82 -15.15 2.07 -14.96
C TYR A 82 -14.67 3.39 -14.35
N ALA A 83 -15.56 4.37 -14.17
CA ALA A 83 -15.25 5.69 -13.59
C ALA A 83 -14.45 5.62 -12.28
N PHE A 84 -14.67 4.58 -11.47
CA PHE A 84 -13.97 4.40 -10.20
C PHE A 84 -12.50 4.00 -10.32
N LEU A 85 -12.04 3.55 -11.49
CA LEU A 85 -10.60 3.33 -11.76
C LEU A 85 -9.79 4.63 -11.55
N SER A 86 -10.42 5.82 -11.65
CA SER A 86 -9.79 7.11 -11.35
C SER A 86 -9.48 7.34 -9.86
N THR A 87 -10.01 6.52 -8.95
CA THR A 87 -9.97 6.77 -7.50
C THR A 87 -8.80 6.09 -6.80
N PHE A 88 -8.06 5.22 -7.49
CA PHE A 88 -6.91 4.50 -6.94
C PHE A 88 -5.83 4.31 -8.01
N ASP A 89 -4.58 4.17 -7.59
CA ASP A 89 -3.47 3.76 -8.44
C ASP A 89 -3.53 2.25 -8.64
N THR A 90 -3.47 1.79 -9.90
CA THR A 90 -3.47 0.36 -10.22
C THR A 90 -2.05 -0.16 -10.38
N VAL A 91 -1.67 -1.12 -9.53
CA VAL A 91 -0.35 -1.75 -9.54
C VAL A 91 -0.48 -3.23 -9.85
N PHE A 92 0.16 -3.71 -10.90
CA PHE A 92 0.26 -5.14 -11.19
C PHE A 92 1.59 -5.70 -10.68
N ILE A 93 1.51 -6.82 -9.97
CA ILE A 93 2.67 -7.68 -9.70
C ILE A 93 2.52 -8.94 -10.52
N ILE A 94 3.40 -9.14 -11.50
CA ILE A 94 3.37 -10.29 -12.39
C ILE A 94 4.39 -11.31 -11.90
N ASP A 95 3.92 -12.53 -11.68
CA ASP A 95 4.79 -13.69 -11.49
C ASP A 95 5.57 -13.96 -12.77
N ASP A 96 6.89 -13.83 -12.67
CA ASP A 96 7.85 -14.21 -13.71
C ASP A 96 8.70 -15.40 -13.25
N SER A 97 8.22 -16.25 -12.34
CA SER A 97 8.85 -17.50 -11.95
C SER A 97 8.90 -18.50 -13.11
N GLY A 98 9.70 -19.56 -12.96
CA GLY A 98 9.84 -20.58 -14.00
C GLY A 98 8.53 -21.30 -14.38
N SER A 99 7.57 -21.44 -13.46
CA SER A 99 6.29 -22.14 -13.72
C SER A 99 5.42 -21.40 -14.75
N MET A 100 5.54 -20.08 -14.81
CA MET A 100 4.78 -19.23 -15.72
C MET A 100 5.17 -19.44 -17.19
N ALA A 101 6.28 -20.13 -17.48
CA ALA A 101 6.79 -20.31 -18.84
C ALA A 101 5.75 -20.94 -19.79
N GLY A 102 5.62 -20.32 -20.97
CA GLY A 102 4.73 -20.83 -22.02
C GLY A 102 3.34 -20.21 -21.95
N ARG A 103 2.34 -21.00 -21.52
CA ARG A 103 0.93 -20.62 -21.66
C ARG A 103 0.54 -19.46 -20.74
N SER A 104 0.77 -19.60 -19.43
CA SER A 104 0.43 -18.59 -18.42
C SER A 104 1.05 -17.23 -18.78
N TRP A 105 2.34 -17.20 -19.12
CA TRP A 105 3.03 -15.96 -19.52
C TRP A 105 2.41 -15.25 -20.74
N ARG A 106 2.03 -15.99 -21.78
CA ARG A 106 1.39 -15.41 -22.98
C ARG A 106 0.01 -14.86 -22.67
N GLU A 107 -0.75 -15.62 -21.89
CA GLU A 107 -2.09 -15.27 -21.46
C GLU A 107 -2.09 -13.98 -20.60
N VAL A 108 -1.18 -13.88 -19.62
CA VAL A 108 -1.02 -12.66 -18.80
C VAL A 108 -0.64 -11.45 -19.66
N ARG A 109 0.29 -11.61 -20.60
CA ARG A 109 0.66 -10.54 -21.54
C ARG A 109 -0.56 -10.02 -22.31
N GLU A 110 -1.35 -10.93 -22.87
CA GLU A 110 -2.51 -10.59 -23.72
C GLU A 110 -3.59 -9.87 -22.91
N ALA A 111 -3.91 -10.39 -21.72
CA ALA A 111 -4.91 -9.80 -20.87
C ALA A 111 -4.46 -8.43 -20.31
N LEU A 112 -3.18 -8.27 -19.93
CA LEU A 112 -2.65 -6.97 -19.50
C LEU A 112 -2.61 -5.95 -20.66
N SER A 113 -2.27 -6.40 -21.87
CA SER A 113 -2.27 -5.55 -23.08
C SER A 113 -3.67 -5.02 -23.39
N ALA A 114 -4.70 -5.81 -23.14
CA ALA A 114 -6.09 -5.41 -23.34
C ALA A 114 -6.62 -4.46 -22.26
N ILE A 115 -6.08 -4.54 -21.03
CA ILE A 115 -6.57 -3.76 -19.88
C ILE A 115 -5.84 -2.45 -19.67
N ALA A 116 -4.55 -2.37 -20.02
CA ALA A 116 -3.81 -1.11 -19.87
C ALA A 116 -4.55 0.09 -20.49
N PRO A 117 -5.08 0.02 -21.74
CA PRO A 117 -5.87 1.11 -22.32
C PRO A 117 -7.12 1.45 -21.51
N ILE A 118 -7.81 0.44 -20.95
CA ILE A 118 -9.02 0.60 -20.14
C ILE A 118 -8.70 1.26 -18.80
N CYS A 119 -7.63 0.85 -18.12
CA CYS A 119 -7.18 1.53 -16.92
C CYS A 119 -6.83 2.99 -17.22
N THR A 120 -6.12 3.24 -18.32
CA THR A 120 -5.62 4.59 -18.62
C THR A 120 -6.65 5.57 -19.15
N SER A 121 -7.80 5.11 -19.63
CA SER A 121 -8.91 6.00 -19.98
C SER A 121 -9.53 6.66 -18.75
N HIS A 122 -9.34 6.08 -17.56
CA HIS A 122 -9.86 6.60 -16.29
C HIS A 122 -8.74 7.03 -15.32
N ASP A 123 -7.52 6.54 -15.51
CA ASP A 123 -6.33 6.91 -14.74
C ASP A 123 -5.20 7.40 -15.65
N PRO A 124 -5.07 8.71 -15.88
CA PRO A 124 -4.20 9.26 -16.92
C PRO A 124 -2.69 9.11 -16.63
N ASP A 125 -2.29 8.84 -15.39
CA ASP A 125 -0.90 8.51 -15.05
C ASP A 125 -0.53 7.07 -15.47
N GLY A 126 -1.51 6.17 -15.60
CA GLY A 126 -1.38 4.82 -16.12
C GLY A 126 -1.17 3.76 -15.04
N ILE A 127 -0.75 2.56 -15.43
CA ILE A 127 -0.53 1.46 -14.49
C ILE A 127 0.95 1.28 -14.19
N ASP A 128 1.24 0.82 -12.97
CA ASP A 128 2.58 0.37 -12.61
C ASP A 128 2.67 -1.14 -12.68
N VAL A 129 3.78 -1.66 -13.20
CA VAL A 129 4.03 -3.11 -13.32
C VAL A 129 5.33 -3.47 -12.62
N TYR A 130 5.26 -4.45 -11.74
CA TYR A 130 6.41 -5.07 -11.08
C TYR A 130 6.43 -6.56 -11.41
N PHE A 131 7.61 -7.14 -11.50
CA PHE A 131 7.78 -8.61 -11.54
C PHE A 131 8.25 -9.15 -10.20
N LEU A 132 8.00 -10.43 -9.90
CA LEU A 132 8.48 -11.07 -8.67
C LEU A 132 10.01 -11.13 -8.62
N ASN A 133 10.65 -11.56 -9.70
CA ASN A 133 12.09 -11.78 -9.81
C ASN A 133 12.78 -10.63 -10.53
N HIS A 134 12.31 -10.25 -11.73
CA HIS A 134 12.93 -9.19 -12.53
C HIS A 134 12.81 -7.81 -11.85
N ARG A 135 13.85 -6.98 -12.01
CA ARG A 135 13.92 -5.59 -11.55
C ARG A 135 14.38 -4.69 -12.68
N SER A 136 13.64 -3.63 -12.98
CA SER A 136 14.13 -2.57 -13.85
C SER A 136 15.24 -1.76 -13.17
N SER A 137 15.91 -0.88 -13.91
CA SER A 137 16.85 0.11 -13.34
C SER A 137 16.15 1.33 -12.73
N ALA A 138 14.82 1.38 -12.76
CA ALA A 138 14.08 2.54 -12.30
C ALA A 138 14.08 2.63 -10.77
N VAL A 139 14.32 3.83 -10.23
CA VAL A 139 14.49 4.06 -8.78
C VAL A 139 13.16 4.18 -8.03
N GLY A 140 12.04 4.35 -8.75
CA GLY A 140 10.74 4.64 -8.16
C GLY A 140 10.59 6.12 -7.77
N SER A 141 9.67 6.38 -6.85
CA SER A 141 9.31 7.72 -6.39
C SER A 141 9.08 7.73 -4.87
N GLY A 142 8.45 8.78 -4.35
CA GLY A 142 8.11 8.85 -2.93
C GLY A 142 7.13 7.76 -2.46
N THR A 143 6.34 7.19 -3.38
CA THR A 143 5.34 6.14 -3.13
C THR A 143 5.66 4.86 -3.90
N GLN A 144 6.29 4.96 -5.07
CA GLN A 144 6.67 3.81 -5.90
C GLN A 144 7.98 3.19 -5.43
N ALA A 145 8.02 1.86 -5.36
CA ALA A 145 9.23 1.11 -5.04
C ALA A 145 10.18 1.03 -6.23
N PRO A 146 11.49 0.87 -6.02
CA PRO A 146 12.44 0.65 -7.11
C PRO A 146 12.20 -0.69 -7.86
N GLY A 147 12.74 -0.76 -9.08
CA GLY A 147 12.72 -1.94 -9.92
C GLY A 147 11.34 -2.28 -10.49
N GLY A 148 10.48 -1.29 -10.64
CA GLY A 148 9.19 -1.37 -11.34
C GLY A 148 9.23 -0.69 -12.71
N TYR A 149 8.13 -0.81 -13.45
CA TYR A 149 7.89 -0.15 -14.72
C TYR A 149 6.66 0.72 -14.53
N TYR A 150 6.84 2.03 -14.61
CA TYR A 150 5.82 2.97 -14.18
C TYR A 150 5.09 3.59 -15.36
N ASN A 151 3.87 4.05 -15.11
CA ASN A 151 3.08 4.84 -16.05
C ASN A 151 2.93 4.15 -17.42
N ILE A 152 2.69 2.84 -17.40
CA ILE A 152 2.39 2.05 -18.60
C ILE A 152 0.97 2.41 -19.05
N ARG A 153 0.85 2.85 -20.31
CA ARG A 153 -0.41 3.40 -20.85
C ARG A 153 -1.02 2.58 -21.97
N ASP A 154 -0.22 1.87 -22.73
CA ASP A 154 -0.71 1.19 -23.92
C ASP A 154 -0.21 -0.25 -24.06
N ALA A 155 -0.89 -0.98 -24.94
CA ALA A 155 -0.57 -2.36 -25.26
C ALA A 155 0.87 -2.53 -25.79
N LYS A 156 1.43 -1.55 -26.51
CA LYS A 156 2.79 -1.65 -27.08
C LYS A 156 3.84 -1.63 -25.99
N GLN A 157 3.65 -0.81 -24.96
CA GLN A 157 4.52 -0.78 -23.78
C GLN A 157 4.46 -2.11 -23.02
N VAL A 158 3.27 -2.69 -22.83
CA VAL A 158 3.10 -4.03 -22.24
C VAL A 158 3.80 -5.10 -23.09
N GLU A 159 3.62 -5.08 -24.40
CA GLU A 159 4.31 -6.02 -25.29
C GLU A 159 5.82 -5.90 -25.20
N HIS A 160 6.36 -4.68 -25.17
CA HIS A 160 7.80 -4.45 -25.05
C HIS A 160 8.32 -5.00 -23.72
N LEU A 161 7.57 -4.78 -22.64
CA LEU A 161 7.88 -5.30 -21.31
C LEU A 161 8.03 -6.82 -21.34
N PHE A 162 7.03 -7.54 -21.85
CA PHE A 162 7.04 -9.01 -21.93
C PHE A 162 8.03 -9.55 -22.97
N LYS A 163 8.48 -8.73 -23.93
CA LYS A 163 9.60 -9.06 -24.83
C LYS A 163 10.94 -8.98 -24.10
N SER A 164 11.08 -8.09 -23.12
CA SER A 164 12.32 -7.86 -22.35
C SER A 164 12.51 -8.79 -21.14
N VAL A 165 11.42 -9.33 -20.57
CA VAL A 165 11.46 -10.22 -19.40
C VAL A 165 11.15 -11.67 -19.81
N ARG A 166 11.79 -12.63 -19.15
CA ARG A 166 11.58 -14.07 -19.36
C ARG A 166 11.27 -14.75 -18.03
N PRO A 167 10.28 -15.66 -17.99
CA PRO A 167 10.00 -16.44 -16.79
C PRO A 167 11.22 -17.23 -16.31
N CYS A 168 11.66 -16.99 -15.08
CA CYS A 168 12.74 -17.68 -14.39
C CYS A 168 12.70 -17.45 -12.86
N GLY A 169 13.33 -18.33 -12.10
CA GLY A 169 13.42 -18.19 -10.64
C GLY A 169 12.21 -18.74 -9.90
N SER A 170 12.09 -18.34 -8.63
CA SER A 170 11.06 -18.79 -7.69
C SER A 170 9.89 -17.81 -7.61
N THR A 171 8.98 -18.01 -6.66
CA THR A 171 7.80 -17.14 -6.45
C THR A 171 7.95 -16.38 -5.11
N PRO A 172 8.87 -15.39 -4.98
CA PRO A 172 9.14 -14.67 -3.72
C PRO A 172 8.08 -13.57 -3.46
N THR A 173 6.85 -14.00 -3.23
CA THR A 173 5.65 -13.17 -3.09
C THR A 173 5.76 -12.17 -1.95
N GLY A 174 6.13 -12.63 -0.75
CA GLY A 174 6.23 -11.81 0.45
C GLY A 174 7.30 -10.74 0.32
N ALA A 175 8.50 -11.11 -0.13
CA ALA A 175 9.62 -10.20 -0.33
C ALA A 175 9.27 -9.09 -1.33
N ARG A 176 8.59 -9.44 -2.44
CA ARG A 176 8.20 -8.43 -3.43
C ARG A 176 7.07 -7.53 -2.94
N LEU A 177 6.06 -8.07 -2.27
CA LEU A 177 5.03 -7.28 -1.60
C LEU A 177 5.63 -6.31 -0.59
N HIS A 178 6.58 -6.76 0.23
CA HIS A 178 7.26 -5.91 1.20
C HIS A 178 7.97 -4.73 0.52
N SER A 179 8.70 -5.00 -0.58
CA SER A 179 9.39 -3.98 -1.35
C SER A 179 8.46 -2.89 -1.87
N ILE A 180 7.23 -3.26 -2.29
CA ILE A 180 6.24 -2.36 -2.89
C ILE A 180 5.45 -1.60 -1.83
N LEU A 181 4.98 -2.29 -0.79
CA LEU A 181 4.18 -1.69 0.28
C LEU A 181 5.00 -0.73 1.15
N LYS A 182 6.28 -1.04 1.42
CA LYS A 182 7.12 -0.27 2.33
C LYS A 182 7.21 1.23 2.00
N PRO A 183 7.59 1.67 0.77
CA PRO A 183 7.68 3.09 0.46
C PRO A 183 6.33 3.79 0.57
N TYR A 184 5.26 3.17 0.04
CA TYR A 184 3.90 3.72 0.10
C TYR A 184 3.40 3.89 1.54
N VAL A 185 3.45 2.83 2.37
CA VAL A 185 3.02 2.89 3.78
C VAL A 185 3.86 3.89 4.57
N SER A 186 5.17 3.95 4.31
CA SER A 186 6.04 4.94 4.96
C SER A 186 5.71 6.38 4.53
N HIS A 187 5.26 6.57 3.29
CA HIS A 187 4.85 7.87 2.76
C HIS A 187 3.62 8.40 3.48
N ILE A 188 2.55 7.59 3.55
CA ILE A 188 1.31 7.98 4.20
C ILE A 188 1.48 8.12 5.72
N ALA A 189 2.32 7.29 6.36
CA ALA A 189 2.59 7.41 7.78
C ALA A 189 3.26 8.76 8.14
N ARG A 190 4.15 9.28 7.28
CA ARG A 190 4.75 10.62 7.46
C ARG A 190 3.76 11.76 7.23
N ARG A 191 2.61 11.48 6.62
CA ARG A 191 1.57 12.45 6.26
C ARG A 191 0.22 12.05 6.84
N ALA A 192 0.21 11.40 8.02
CA ALA A 192 -1.01 10.83 8.59
C ALA A 192 -2.14 11.86 8.74
N GLU A 193 -1.81 13.11 9.08
CA GLU A 193 -2.78 14.23 9.18
C GLU A 193 -3.45 14.59 7.83
N ASN A 194 -2.84 14.21 6.71
CA ASN A 194 -3.32 14.47 5.35
C ASN A 194 -3.34 13.18 4.53
N ILE A 195 -3.70 12.05 5.13
CA ILE A 195 -3.67 10.74 4.46
C ILE A 195 -4.53 10.72 3.18
N ASP A 196 -5.65 11.44 3.18
CA ASP A 196 -6.56 11.59 2.04
C ASP A 196 -5.94 12.31 0.84
N SER A 197 -4.78 12.95 1.01
CA SER A 197 -4.01 13.56 -0.10
C SER A 197 -3.22 12.53 -0.91
N THR A 198 -3.06 11.30 -0.40
CA THR A 198 -2.40 10.21 -1.12
C THR A 198 -3.45 9.28 -1.71
N LYS A 199 -3.44 9.15 -3.04
CA LYS A 199 -4.35 8.26 -3.77
C LYS A 199 -4.19 6.82 -3.26
N PRO A 200 -5.30 6.12 -2.91
CA PRO A 200 -5.28 4.70 -2.54
C PRO A 200 -4.60 3.83 -3.61
N VAL A 201 -4.06 2.68 -3.23
CA VAL A 201 -3.41 1.75 -4.17
C VAL A 201 -4.15 0.41 -4.21
N ASN A 202 -4.37 -0.11 -5.42
CA ASN A 202 -4.90 -1.46 -5.66
C ASN A 202 -3.83 -2.33 -6.33
N ILE A 203 -3.26 -3.24 -5.55
CA ILE A 203 -2.20 -4.17 -5.98
C ILE A 203 -2.85 -5.47 -6.45
N ILE A 204 -2.62 -5.84 -7.72
CA ILE A 204 -3.13 -7.08 -8.31
C ILE A 204 -1.95 -7.98 -8.63
N MET A 205 -1.81 -9.07 -7.87
CA MET A 205 -0.79 -10.07 -8.10
C MET A 205 -1.32 -11.19 -9.00
N ILE A 206 -0.66 -11.44 -10.13
CA ILE A 206 -1.03 -12.51 -11.07
C ILE A 206 0.03 -13.61 -11.00
N THR A 207 -0.37 -14.82 -10.63
CA THR A 207 0.55 -15.97 -10.40
C THR A 207 -0.10 -17.31 -10.73
N ASP A 208 0.69 -18.31 -11.15
CA ASP A 208 0.27 -19.71 -11.23
C ASP A 208 0.88 -20.60 -10.14
N GLY A 209 1.66 -20.02 -9.22
CA GLY A 209 2.48 -20.75 -8.27
C GLY A 209 2.19 -20.43 -6.81
N CYS A 210 2.57 -21.36 -5.94
CA CYS A 210 2.59 -21.14 -4.50
C CYS A 210 3.74 -20.19 -4.12
N PRO A 211 3.54 -19.24 -3.19
CA PRO A 211 4.62 -18.47 -2.59
C PRO A 211 5.78 -19.36 -2.11
N THR A 212 7.01 -18.93 -2.37
CA THR A 212 8.24 -19.61 -1.90
C THR A 212 8.82 -18.99 -0.63
N ASP A 213 8.12 -18.00 -0.07
CA ASP A 213 8.40 -17.30 1.16
C ASP A 213 7.09 -17.09 1.95
N ASP A 214 7.13 -16.24 2.98
CA ASP A 214 5.98 -15.97 3.86
C ASP A 214 5.35 -14.59 3.54
N PRO A 215 4.34 -14.53 2.65
CA PRO A 215 3.62 -13.30 2.38
C PRO A 215 2.64 -12.90 3.48
N GLU A 216 2.15 -13.85 4.26
CA GLU A 216 1.19 -13.60 5.34
C GLU A 216 1.77 -12.66 6.39
N SER A 217 2.97 -12.98 6.90
CA SER A 217 3.67 -12.13 7.86
C SER A 217 3.90 -10.70 7.34
N ILE A 218 4.18 -10.55 6.04
CA ILE A 218 4.39 -9.24 5.40
C ILE A 218 3.09 -8.45 5.32
N ILE A 219 1.99 -9.10 4.95
CA ILE A 219 0.67 -8.47 4.87
C ILE A 219 0.22 -8.05 6.26
N VAL A 220 0.28 -8.94 7.26
CA VAL A 220 -0.07 -8.64 8.66
C VAL A 220 0.75 -7.47 9.19
N HIS A 221 2.05 -7.42 8.90
CA HIS A 221 2.92 -6.33 9.31
C HIS A 221 2.46 -4.97 8.76
N HIS A 222 2.14 -4.89 7.47
CA HIS A 222 1.68 -3.63 6.86
C HIS A 222 0.24 -3.29 7.22
N ALA A 223 -0.63 -4.29 7.39
CA ALA A 223 -1.99 -4.12 7.89
C ALA A 223 -2.01 -3.41 9.25
N ARG A 224 -1.22 -3.91 10.20
CA ARG A 224 -1.08 -3.31 11.54
C ARG A 224 -0.54 -1.88 11.48
N LYS A 225 0.40 -1.60 10.58
CA LYS A 225 0.92 -0.23 10.40
C LYS A 225 -0.12 0.73 9.84
N LEU A 226 -0.95 0.27 8.90
CA LEU A 226 -2.05 1.05 8.36
C LEU A 226 -3.08 1.37 9.45
N ASP A 227 -3.38 0.41 10.32
CA ASP A 227 -4.32 0.63 11.44
C ASP A 227 -3.75 1.57 12.50
N GLN A 228 -2.45 1.52 12.78
CA GLN A 228 -1.78 2.45 13.71
C GLN A 228 -1.86 3.92 13.30
N ILE A 229 -1.93 4.20 12.00
CA ILE A 229 -2.08 5.55 11.46
C ILE A 229 -3.53 5.86 11.07
N GLU A 230 -4.48 5.03 11.51
CA GLU A 230 -5.91 5.13 11.23
C GLU A 230 -6.21 5.27 9.72
N ALA A 231 -5.42 4.60 8.88
CA ALA A 231 -5.57 4.68 7.44
C ALA A 231 -6.95 4.17 7.00
N PRO A 232 -7.63 4.87 6.06
CA PRO A 232 -8.92 4.44 5.53
C PRO A 232 -8.87 2.96 5.10
N PRO A 233 -9.89 2.13 5.38
CA PRO A 233 -9.85 0.69 5.06
C PRO A 233 -9.41 0.35 3.63
N HIS A 234 -9.80 1.20 2.68
CA HIS A 234 -9.50 1.07 1.25
C HIS A 234 -8.16 1.67 0.79
N GLN A 235 -7.34 2.25 1.69
CA GLN A 235 -6.08 2.92 1.34
C GLN A 235 -5.09 1.99 0.62
N VAL A 236 -5.14 0.70 0.94
CA VAL A 236 -4.36 -0.37 0.30
C VAL A 236 -5.29 -1.55 0.06
N GLY A 237 -5.30 -2.03 -1.17
CA GLY A 237 -5.90 -3.28 -1.58
C GLY A 237 -4.87 -4.22 -2.16
N ILE A 238 -4.97 -5.51 -1.85
CA ILE A 238 -4.17 -6.59 -2.44
C ILE A 238 -5.16 -7.62 -3.00
N GLN A 239 -4.95 -8.02 -4.23
CA GLN A 239 -5.79 -8.99 -4.91
C GLN A 239 -4.89 -10.04 -5.53
N PHE A 240 -5.00 -11.28 -5.06
CA PHE A 240 -4.36 -12.40 -5.72
C PHE A 240 -5.26 -12.88 -6.85
N PHE A 241 -4.66 -13.06 -8.02
CA PHE A 241 -5.33 -13.56 -9.21
C PHE A 241 -4.57 -14.76 -9.75
N GLN A 242 -5.12 -15.94 -9.49
CA GLN A 242 -4.51 -17.18 -9.94
C GLN A 242 -4.77 -17.38 -11.43
N VAL A 243 -3.69 -17.59 -12.19
CA VAL A 243 -3.73 -18.13 -13.55
C VAL A 243 -3.36 -19.62 -13.55
N GLY A 244 -3.90 -20.38 -14.51
CA GLY A 244 -3.78 -21.83 -14.50
C GLY A 244 -4.67 -22.50 -13.43
N ASN A 245 -4.36 -23.75 -13.11
CA ASN A 245 -5.17 -24.63 -12.25
C ASN A 245 -4.33 -25.45 -11.27
N GLU A 246 -3.15 -24.95 -10.91
CA GLU A 246 -2.27 -25.60 -9.95
C GLU A 246 -2.93 -25.58 -8.56
N LEU A 247 -3.11 -26.76 -7.96
CA LEU A 247 -3.89 -26.93 -6.73
C LEU A 247 -3.16 -26.37 -5.51
N GLY A 248 -1.83 -26.45 -5.47
CA GLY A 248 -1.01 -25.87 -4.42
C GLY A 248 -1.17 -24.36 -4.33
N ALA A 249 -1.12 -23.66 -5.47
CA ALA A 249 -1.36 -22.24 -5.59
C ALA A 249 -2.79 -21.89 -5.18
N THR A 250 -3.79 -22.67 -5.64
CA THR A 250 -5.18 -22.46 -5.21
C THR A 250 -5.32 -22.56 -3.69
N LYS A 251 -4.70 -23.57 -3.08
CA LYS A 251 -4.75 -23.77 -1.64
C LYS A 251 -4.04 -22.64 -0.89
N ALA A 252 -2.81 -22.33 -1.25
CA ALA A 252 -2.00 -21.31 -0.59
C ALA A 252 -2.64 -19.91 -0.67
N LEU A 253 -3.22 -19.54 -1.82
CA LEU A 253 -3.88 -18.24 -1.98
C LEU A 253 -5.22 -18.15 -1.24
N ARG A 254 -5.92 -19.27 -1.02
CA ARG A 254 -7.13 -19.31 -0.19
C ARG A 254 -6.81 -19.24 1.29
N GLU A 255 -5.82 -20.00 1.75
CA GLU A 255 -5.31 -19.91 3.12
C GLU A 255 -4.90 -18.48 3.44
N LEU A 256 -4.22 -17.80 2.51
CA LEU A 256 -3.86 -16.40 2.69
C LEU A 256 -5.05 -15.43 2.78
N ASP A 257 -6.21 -15.76 2.22
CA ASP A 257 -7.42 -14.93 2.33
C ASP A 257 -8.15 -15.22 3.66
N ASP A 258 -8.36 -16.51 3.96
CA ASP A 258 -9.10 -16.99 5.12
C ASP A 258 -8.36 -16.72 6.44
N ASP A 259 -7.06 -17.06 6.53
CA ASP A 259 -6.27 -16.93 7.77
C ASP A 259 -6.14 -15.46 8.21
N LEU A 260 -6.06 -14.54 7.25
CA LEU A 260 -6.01 -13.11 7.53
C LEU A 260 -7.34 -12.62 8.11
N ALA A 261 -8.47 -13.09 7.59
CA ALA A 261 -9.79 -12.74 8.13
C ALA A 261 -9.95 -13.22 9.58
N GLU A 262 -9.44 -14.40 9.91
CA GLU A 262 -9.50 -14.98 11.27
C GLU A 262 -8.61 -14.23 12.28
N GLN A 263 -7.49 -13.65 11.82
CA GLN A 263 -6.56 -12.90 12.68
C GLN A 263 -7.06 -11.49 13.07
N GLY A 264 -8.24 -11.09 12.61
CA GLY A 264 -8.83 -9.79 12.93
C GLY A 264 -8.05 -8.61 12.36
N ILE A 265 -7.25 -8.82 11.30
CA ILE A 265 -6.62 -7.72 10.59
C ILE A 265 -7.65 -7.01 9.70
N ARG A 266 -7.34 -5.78 9.29
CA ARG A 266 -8.16 -5.06 8.30
C ARG A 266 -8.33 -5.90 7.03
N ASP A 267 -9.55 -5.88 6.51
CA ASP A 267 -9.90 -6.50 5.23
C ASP A 267 -9.26 -5.73 4.07
N MET A 268 -8.15 -6.27 3.56
CA MET A 268 -7.35 -5.66 2.50
C MET A 268 -6.81 -6.67 1.47
N VAL A 269 -7.13 -7.96 1.65
CA VAL A 269 -6.72 -9.05 0.75
C VAL A 269 -7.98 -9.71 0.22
N ASP A 270 -8.00 -10.03 -1.05
CA ASP A 270 -9.01 -10.90 -1.66
C ASP A 270 -8.29 -11.87 -2.61
N THR A 271 -8.83 -13.08 -2.80
CA THR A 271 -8.33 -14.05 -3.79
C THR A 271 -9.37 -14.35 -4.87
N ALA A 272 -8.93 -14.33 -6.13
CA ALA A 272 -9.73 -14.70 -7.29
C ALA A 272 -8.98 -15.73 -8.14
N THR A 273 -9.73 -16.65 -8.73
CA THR A 273 -9.16 -17.68 -9.63
C THR A 273 -9.69 -17.49 -11.03
N TRP A 274 -8.85 -17.81 -12.02
CA TRP A 274 -9.20 -17.78 -13.43
C TRP A 274 -10.55 -18.42 -13.74
N ASN A 275 -10.78 -19.66 -13.28
CA ASN A 275 -12.01 -20.42 -13.53
C ASN A 275 -13.28 -19.78 -12.94
N SER A 276 -13.15 -18.98 -11.88
CA SER A 276 -14.29 -18.30 -11.25
C SER A 276 -14.74 -17.04 -12.00
N THR A 277 -13.92 -16.54 -12.94
CA THR A 277 -14.17 -15.25 -13.61
C THR A 277 -14.82 -15.38 -14.98
N THR A 278 -14.73 -16.54 -15.65
CA THR A 278 -15.32 -16.77 -16.97
C THR A 278 -16.67 -17.50 -16.89
N LEU A 279 -17.73 -16.91 -17.45
CA LEU A 279 -19.07 -17.51 -17.51
C LEU A 279 -19.17 -18.74 -18.46
N ASN A 280 -18.19 -18.94 -19.35
CA ASN A 280 -18.33 -19.86 -20.49
C ASN A 280 -17.30 -21.03 -20.52
N ASN A 281 -16.64 -21.37 -19.40
CA ASN A 281 -15.55 -22.39 -19.38
C ASN A 281 -14.46 -22.16 -20.45
N SER A 282 -14.29 -20.94 -20.96
CA SER A 282 -13.20 -20.61 -21.87
C SER A 282 -11.89 -20.80 -21.10
N GLN A 283 -11.02 -21.65 -21.60
CA GLN A 283 -9.79 -21.98 -20.90
C GLN A 283 -8.77 -20.82 -20.88
N THR A 284 -8.98 -19.69 -21.56
CA THR A 284 -7.95 -18.67 -21.89
C THR A 284 -8.10 -17.33 -21.18
N LEU A 285 -7.04 -16.86 -20.49
CA LEU A 285 -7.04 -15.60 -19.73
C LEU A 285 -7.62 -14.42 -20.54
N SER A 286 -8.74 -13.86 -20.11
CA SER A 286 -9.44 -12.79 -20.82
C SER A 286 -9.30 -11.45 -20.12
N ALA A 287 -9.32 -10.39 -20.93
CA ALA A 287 -9.39 -9.01 -20.45
C ALA A 287 -10.58 -8.79 -19.51
N GLU A 288 -11.73 -9.41 -19.82
CA GLU A 288 -12.92 -9.32 -18.98
C GLU A 288 -12.71 -9.96 -17.60
N GLY A 289 -12.01 -11.09 -17.52
CA GLY A 289 -11.70 -11.78 -16.28
C GLY A 289 -10.81 -10.94 -15.35
N ILE A 290 -9.68 -10.43 -15.87
CA ILE A 290 -8.84 -9.53 -15.06
C ILE A 290 -9.58 -8.23 -14.75
N LEU A 291 -10.36 -7.68 -15.68
CA LEU A 291 -11.10 -6.45 -15.40
C LEU A 291 -12.10 -6.68 -14.27
N LYS A 292 -12.86 -7.77 -14.28
CA LYS A 292 -13.74 -8.15 -13.16
C LYS A 292 -12.99 -8.26 -11.84
N VAL A 293 -11.74 -8.72 -11.85
CA VAL A 293 -10.88 -8.78 -10.67
C VAL A 293 -10.45 -7.39 -10.20
N VAL A 294 -10.03 -6.52 -11.13
CA VAL A 294 -9.77 -5.10 -10.86
C VAL A 294 -11.01 -4.45 -10.24
N LEU A 295 -12.21 -4.74 -10.78
CA LEU A 295 -13.45 -4.16 -10.28
C LEU A 295 -13.87 -4.75 -8.93
N GLY A 296 -13.89 -6.07 -8.80
CA GLY A 296 -14.44 -6.79 -7.65
C GLY A 296 -13.71 -6.49 -6.35
N ALA A 297 -12.37 -6.39 -6.42
CA ALA A 297 -11.52 -6.01 -5.29
C ALA A 297 -11.92 -4.65 -4.70
N VAL A 298 -12.31 -3.70 -5.55
CA VAL A 298 -12.58 -2.31 -5.15
C VAL A 298 -14.04 -2.13 -4.75
N VAL A 299 -14.98 -2.74 -5.48
CA VAL A 299 -16.42 -2.66 -5.20
C VAL A 299 -16.74 -3.14 -3.78
N ARG A 300 -16.22 -4.30 -3.37
CA ARG A 300 -16.43 -4.86 -2.02
C ARG A 300 -15.95 -3.93 -0.92
N ARG A 301 -14.89 -3.15 -1.18
CA ARG A 301 -14.30 -2.21 -0.20
C ARG A 301 -15.07 -0.89 -0.13
N LEU A 302 -15.57 -0.40 -1.27
CA LEU A 302 -16.41 0.81 -1.32
C LEU A 302 -17.80 0.58 -0.73
N ASP A 303 -18.43 -0.57 -0.99
CA ASP A 303 -19.78 -0.87 -0.48
C ASP A 303 -19.81 -1.03 1.04
N ARG A 304 -18.71 -1.49 1.66
CA ARG A 304 -18.58 -1.61 3.13
C ARG A 304 -18.45 -0.26 3.86
N ARG A 305 -18.12 0.82 3.15
CA ARG A 305 -18.13 2.19 3.70
C ARG A 305 -19.56 2.68 3.94
N ALA A 306 -20.49 2.33 3.06
CA ALA A 306 -21.88 2.77 3.16
C ALA A 306 -22.60 2.16 4.39
N THR A 307 -22.22 0.96 4.82
CA THR A 307 -22.89 0.25 5.92
C THR A 307 -22.43 0.67 7.32
N ARG A 308 -21.21 1.21 7.49
CA ARG A 308 -20.72 1.71 8.79
C ARG A 308 -21.10 3.18 9.08
N GLY A 309 -21.63 3.91 8.10
CA GLY A 309 -22.03 5.32 8.23
C GLY A 309 -23.49 5.56 8.61
N SER A 310 -24.30 4.51 8.77
CA SER A 310 -25.71 4.62 9.15
C SER A 310 -25.88 4.46 10.66
N PRO A 311 -26.21 5.51 11.43
CA PRO A 311 -26.65 5.33 12.80
C PRO A 311 -27.91 4.47 12.77
N GLN A 312 -27.89 3.33 13.45
CA GLN A 312 -29.12 2.60 13.75
C GLN A 312 -30.04 3.58 14.49
N GLY A 313 -31.10 4.03 13.82
CA GLY A 313 -32.16 4.79 14.44
C GLY A 313 -32.73 3.96 15.58
N ARG A 314 -32.45 4.35 16.82
CA ARG A 314 -33.23 3.91 17.97
C ARG A 314 -34.62 4.49 17.79
N GLY A 315 -35.56 3.64 17.37
CA GLY A 315 -36.98 3.92 17.50
C GLY A 315 -37.32 4.04 18.98
N TYR A 316 -37.96 5.15 19.34
CA TYR A 316 -38.77 5.28 20.54
C TYR A 316 -40.12 4.60 20.34
#